data_AF-X1LJF8-F1
#
_entry.id   AF-X1LJF8-F1
#
_cell.length_a   1.000
_cell.length_b   1.000
_cell.length_c   1.000
_cell.angle_alpha   90.00
_cell.angle_beta   90.00
_cell.angle_gamma   90.00
#
_symmetry.space_group_name_H-M   'P 1'
#
loop_
_entity.id
_entity.type
_entity.pdbx_description
1 polymer ?
#
loop_
_entity_poly.entity_id
_entity_poly.type
_entity_poly.pdbx_seq_one_letter_code
_entity_poly.pdbx_strand_id
1 'polypeptide(L)'
;ERLTKQLSTDPITLVSIWMAAAMAVGYMTISSTLSPFFQLLNYQTSKLANQYRLDPASVSQLWLRGFPKGQDAEEWKALTSAEKAARTAGLKDEVEKWFGELSDQGFGGDEQEAVKELARYLPAPTEIMTWAAREVFEPELREKYQLDKFLPPEFLEWAEKVGITGEVAKNYWASHWVLPSLTAIQELWRRQILTKEDVDAFWTELDMVPWVREDLFKLFRAVPTRVDVRRFWDMRTIDEPRLRDIYKAQGYWEEDLEDYVMWTKVFVDFPDLM
;
A
#
# COMPACT_ATOMS: atom_id res chain seq x y z
N GLU A 1 -30.34 78.95 22.38
CA GLU A 1 -31.17 78.73 23.58
C GLU A 1 -32.53 78.05 23.36
N ARG A 2 -32.96 77.68 22.14
CA ARG A 2 -34.23 76.95 21.91
C ARG A 2 -34.10 75.42 21.75
N LEU A 3 -32.90 74.84 21.80
CA LEU A 3 -32.68 73.38 21.62
C LEU A 3 -32.54 72.60 22.93
N THR A 4 -32.27 73.26 24.07
CA THR A 4 -32.07 72.58 25.36
C THR A 4 -33.36 72.41 26.19
N LYS A 5 -34.49 73.00 25.75
CA LYS A 5 -35.77 72.92 26.49
C LYS A 5 -36.74 71.86 25.95
N GLN A 6 -36.35 71.08 24.94
CA GLN A 6 -37.20 70.05 24.32
C GLN A 6 -36.83 68.62 24.75
N LEU A 7 -35.77 68.43 25.54
CA LEU A 7 -35.29 67.11 25.96
C LEU A 7 -35.74 66.69 27.37
N SER A 8 -36.56 67.48 28.07
CA SER A 8 -36.92 67.19 29.47
C SER A 8 -38.38 66.82 29.71
N THR A 9 -39.18 66.51 28.69
CA THR A 9 -40.60 66.16 28.87
C THR A 9 -41.09 64.99 28.02
N ASP A 10 -40.20 64.10 27.55
CA ASP A 10 -40.65 62.89 26.85
C ASP A 10 -40.84 61.71 27.81
N PRO A 11 -42.08 61.21 27.99
CA PRO A 11 -42.37 60.02 28.80
C PRO A 11 -41.70 58.74 28.25
N ILE A 12 -41.23 58.79 27.00
CA ILE A 12 -40.52 57.69 26.32
C ILE A 12 -39.17 57.41 26.96
N THR A 13 -38.43 58.46 27.37
CA THR A 13 -37.10 58.32 28.00
C THR A 13 -37.15 57.70 29.41
N LEU A 14 -38.21 57.96 30.18
CA LEU A 14 -38.40 57.36 31.50
C LEU A 14 -38.82 55.89 31.41
N VAL A 15 -39.63 55.53 30.41
CA VAL A 15 -40.03 54.14 30.15
C VAL A 15 -38.84 53.29 29.67
N SER A 16 -37.93 53.83 28.86
CA SER A 16 -36.73 53.12 28.42
C SER A 16 -35.73 52.84 29.56
N ILE A 17 -35.62 53.74 30.54
CA ILE A 17 -34.72 53.55 31.70
C ILE A 17 -35.31 52.50 32.66
N TRP A 18 -36.63 52.50 32.86
CA TRP A 18 -37.31 51.48 33.67
C TRP A 18 -37.29 50.09 33.01
N MET A 19 -37.41 49.98 31.68
CA MET A 19 -37.24 48.71 30.97
C MET A 19 -35.80 48.19 31.04
N ALA A 20 -34.79 49.06 30.94
CA ALA A 20 -33.39 48.66 31.06
C ALA A 20 -33.05 48.17 32.48
N ALA A 21 -33.58 48.82 33.52
CA ALA A 21 -33.43 48.39 34.90
C ALA A 21 -34.19 47.08 35.19
N ALA A 22 -35.39 46.90 34.64
CA ALA A 22 -36.16 45.66 34.77
C ALA A 22 -35.49 44.47 34.04
N MET A 23 -34.87 44.72 32.88
CA MET A 23 -34.08 43.71 32.16
C MET A 23 -32.78 43.35 32.90
N ALA A 24 -32.10 44.31 33.53
CA ALA A 24 -30.88 44.03 34.31
C ALA A 24 -31.16 43.21 35.59
N VAL A 25 -32.30 43.44 36.25
CA VAL A 25 -32.72 42.67 37.43
C VAL A 25 -33.27 41.28 37.06
N GLY A 26 -33.89 41.14 35.87
CA GLY A 26 -34.27 39.83 35.32
C GLY A 26 -33.08 38.99 34.82
N TYR A 27 -32.02 39.62 34.33
CA TYR A 27 -30.84 38.93 33.78
C TYR A 27 -30.01 38.19 34.84
N MET A 28 -29.99 38.68 36.09
CA MET A 28 -29.29 38.00 37.19
C MET A 28 -30.06 36.84 37.82
N THR A 29 -31.37 36.71 37.56
CA THR A 29 -32.20 35.67 38.17
C THR A 29 -32.54 34.51 37.23
N ILE A 30 -32.26 34.64 35.93
CA ILE A 30 -32.58 33.61 34.91
C ILE A 30 -31.31 32.84 34.43
N SER A 31 -30.11 33.17 34.92
CA SER A 31 -28.85 32.62 34.39
C SER A 31 -28.57 31.15 34.75
N SER A 32 -29.28 30.54 35.72
CA SER A 32 -29.02 29.15 36.12
C SER A 32 -29.88 28.10 35.43
N THR A 33 -31.05 28.46 34.87
CA THR A 33 -32.00 27.50 34.28
C THR A 33 -31.95 27.43 32.75
N LEU A 34 -31.37 28.44 32.08
CA LEU A 34 -31.22 28.46 30.61
C LEU A 34 -29.78 28.15 30.13
N SER A 35 -28.85 27.83 31.03
CA SER A 35 -27.46 27.47 30.69
C SER A 35 -27.33 26.35 29.64
N PRO A 36 -28.13 25.26 29.68
CA PRO A 36 -28.07 24.22 28.64
C PRO A 36 -28.56 24.69 27.27
N PHE A 37 -29.55 25.58 27.23
CA PHE A 37 -30.12 26.12 26.00
C PHE A 37 -29.17 27.12 25.33
N PHE A 38 -28.51 27.97 26.12
CA PHE A 38 -27.47 28.85 25.61
C PHE A 38 -26.20 28.10 25.19
N GLN A 39 -25.84 27.00 25.86
CA GLN A 39 -24.79 26.10 25.39
C GLN A 39 -25.17 25.41 24.07
N LEU A 40 -26.42 24.97 23.91
CA LEU A 40 -26.91 24.39 22.67
C LEU A 40 -26.92 25.41 21.52
N LEU A 41 -27.36 26.65 21.80
CA LEU A 41 -27.32 27.75 20.84
C LEU A 41 -25.89 28.12 20.47
N ASN A 42 -24.97 28.26 21.44
CA ASN A 42 -23.54 28.48 21.16
C ASN A 42 -22.88 27.31 20.42
N TYR A 43 -23.32 26.08 20.67
CA TYR A 43 -22.85 24.89 19.96
C TYR A 43 -23.37 24.83 18.51
N GLN A 44 -24.61 25.26 18.27
CA GLN A 44 -25.17 25.34 16.92
C GLN A 44 -24.63 26.55 16.14
N THR A 45 -24.42 27.69 16.78
CA THR A 45 -23.81 28.87 16.16
C THR A 45 -22.31 28.66 15.93
N SER A 46 -21.59 27.96 16.82
CA SER A 46 -20.18 27.59 16.56
C SER A 46 -20.05 26.58 15.42
N LYS A 47 -21.01 25.65 15.24
CA LYS A 47 -21.09 24.78 14.06
C LYS A 47 -21.35 25.53 12.76
N LEU A 48 -22.06 26.65 12.81
CA LEU A 48 -22.37 27.49 11.63
C LEU A 48 -21.27 28.49 11.31
N ALA A 49 -20.57 29.01 12.33
CA ALA A 49 -19.48 29.98 12.17
C ALA A 49 -18.13 29.32 11.86
N ASN A 50 -17.84 28.14 12.42
CA ASN A 50 -16.63 27.37 12.17
C ASN A 50 -16.95 26.18 11.24
N GLN A 51 -17.36 26.48 10.01
CA GLN A 51 -17.73 25.45 9.03
C GLN A 51 -16.54 24.57 8.58
N TYR A 52 -15.31 24.99 8.87
CA TYR A 52 -14.10 24.21 8.67
C TYR A 52 -13.43 23.93 10.01
N ARG A 53 -13.61 22.71 10.54
CA ARG A 53 -12.91 22.23 11.75
C ARG A 53 -11.42 21.95 11.51
N LEU A 54 -11.03 21.88 10.25
CA LEU A 54 -9.66 22.00 9.76
C LEU A 54 -9.79 22.83 8.50
N ASP A 55 -9.05 23.93 8.35
CA ASP A 55 -9.13 24.69 7.10
C ASP A 55 -8.67 23.79 5.94
N PRO A 56 -9.32 23.84 4.76
CA PRO A 56 -8.99 22.95 3.66
C PRO A 56 -7.53 23.03 3.20
N ALA A 57 -6.87 24.18 3.40
CA ALA A 57 -5.44 24.33 3.12
C ALA A 57 -4.59 23.62 4.17
N SER A 58 -4.89 23.69 5.47
CA SER A 58 -4.20 22.87 6.49
C SER A 58 -4.41 21.38 6.28
N VAL A 59 -5.64 20.94 5.94
CA VAL A 59 -5.89 19.52 5.59
C VAL A 59 -5.07 19.13 4.36
N SER A 60 -5.03 20.00 3.34
CA SER A 60 -4.25 19.77 2.13
C SER A 60 -2.75 19.79 2.41
N GLN A 61 -2.26 20.63 3.31
CA GLN A 61 -0.85 20.73 3.69
C GLN A 61 -0.41 19.56 4.58
N LEU A 62 -1.28 19.07 5.46
CA LEU A 62 -1.10 17.83 6.21
C LEU A 62 -1.10 16.62 5.28
N TRP A 63 -2.04 16.57 4.33
CA TRP A 63 -2.13 15.50 3.33
C TRP A 63 -0.98 15.52 2.31
N LEU A 64 -0.52 16.71 1.91
CA LEU A 64 0.62 16.94 1.01
C LEU A 64 1.94 17.10 1.77
N ARG A 65 1.98 16.92 3.09
CA ARG A 65 3.18 17.03 3.95
C ARG A 65 4.09 18.22 3.62
N GLY A 66 3.51 19.39 3.37
CA GLY A 66 4.25 20.62 3.08
C GLY A 66 5.02 20.65 1.75
N PHE A 67 4.70 19.80 0.75
CA PHE A 67 5.35 19.90 -0.56
C PHE A 67 5.03 21.26 -1.22
N PRO A 68 6.05 22.05 -1.61
CA PRO A 68 5.81 23.35 -2.25
C PRO A 68 5.05 23.19 -3.57
N LYS A 69 4.02 24.01 -3.78
CA LYS A 69 3.33 24.17 -5.06
C LYS A 69 3.56 25.57 -5.60
N GLY A 70 4.03 25.69 -6.84
CA GLY A 70 4.26 26.96 -7.52
C GLY A 70 5.75 27.32 -7.63
N GLN A 71 6.09 28.61 -7.53
CA GLN A 71 7.45 29.17 -7.67
C GLN A 71 8.51 28.42 -6.84
N ASP A 72 8.11 27.89 -5.69
CA ASP A 72 8.96 27.20 -4.72
C ASP A 72 9.35 25.77 -5.16
N ALA A 73 8.72 25.21 -6.20
CA ALA A 73 9.02 23.87 -6.72
C ALA A 73 10.34 23.81 -7.53
N GLU A 74 10.70 24.90 -8.22
CA GLU A 74 11.99 25.01 -8.92
C GLU A 74 13.14 25.21 -7.93
N GLU A 75 12.94 26.02 -6.89
CA GLU A 75 13.88 26.14 -5.77
C GLU A 75 14.06 24.79 -5.06
N TRP A 76 12.95 24.08 -4.79
CA TRP A 76 13.03 22.75 -4.19
C TRP A 76 13.80 21.75 -5.04
N LYS A 77 13.61 21.75 -6.37
CA LYS A 77 14.41 20.89 -7.27
C LYS A 77 15.90 21.22 -7.21
N ALA A 78 16.26 22.49 -7.07
CA ALA A 78 17.63 22.97 -7.01
C ALA A 78 18.38 22.60 -5.71
N LEU A 79 17.65 22.28 -4.63
CA LEU A 79 18.26 21.85 -3.36
C LEU A 79 18.93 20.47 -3.47
N THR A 80 20.06 20.32 -2.80
CA THR A 80 20.73 19.03 -2.61
C THR A 80 19.92 18.11 -1.71
N SER A 81 20.19 16.80 -1.76
CA SER A 81 19.49 15.82 -0.91
C SER A 81 19.65 16.10 0.59
N ALA A 82 20.81 16.63 1.00
CA ALA A 82 21.07 17.00 2.39
C ALA A 82 20.28 18.24 2.83
N GLU A 83 20.16 19.24 1.96
CA GLU A 83 19.37 20.45 2.24
C GLU A 83 17.87 20.17 2.26
N LYS A 84 17.40 19.29 1.36
CA LYS A 84 16.03 18.77 1.39
C LYS A 84 15.75 18.07 2.71
N ALA A 85 16.64 17.18 3.16
CA ALA A 85 16.51 16.48 4.43
C ALA A 85 16.48 17.45 5.63
N ALA A 86 17.35 18.46 5.65
CA ALA A 86 17.36 19.50 6.68
C ALA A 86 16.08 20.35 6.70
N ARG A 87 15.53 20.76 5.55
CA ARG A 87 14.23 21.44 5.47
C ARG A 87 13.08 20.55 5.95
N THR A 88 13.14 19.26 5.63
CA THR A 88 12.14 18.28 6.08
C THR A 88 12.25 18.02 7.59
N ALA A 89 13.43 18.21 8.18
CA ALA A 89 13.59 18.16 9.63
C ALA A 89 12.96 19.38 10.33
N GLY A 90 13.01 20.58 9.72
CA GLY A 90 12.32 21.78 10.21
C GLY A 90 10.79 21.69 10.13
N LEU A 91 10.26 20.90 9.20
CA LEU A 91 8.84 20.54 9.16
C LEU A 91 8.37 19.80 10.43
N LYS A 92 9.28 19.17 11.19
CA LYS A 92 8.95 18.50 12.44
C LYS A 92 8.52 19.52 13.52
N ASP A 93 9.23 20.63 13.62
CA ASP A 93 8.91 21.75 14.52
C ASP A 93 7.63 22.49 14.07
N GLU A 94 7.41 22.64 12.75
CA GLU A 94 6.17 23.21 12.20
C GLU A 94 4.95 22.30 12.40
N VAL A 95 5.12 20.99 12.30
CA VAL A 95 4.08 20.00 12.62
C VAL A 95 3.70 20.10 14.10
N GLU A 96 4.66 20.29 15.00
CA GLU A 96 4.42 20.51 16.42
C GLU A 96 3.68 21.83 16.69
N LYS A 97 4.00 22.89 15.93
CA LYS A 97 3.25 24.15 15.93
C LYS A 97 1.80 23.96 15.43
N TRP A 98 1.57 23.19 14.37
CA TRP A 98 0.23 22.89 13.87
C TRP A 98 -0.62 22.13 14.91
N PHE A 99 0.00 21.29 15.74
CA PHE A 99 -0.69 20.66 16.87
C PHE A 99 -1.04 21.65 18.00
N GLY A 100 -0.19 22.64 18.26
CA GLY A 100 -0.55 23.78 19.11
C GLY A 100 -1.76 24.56 18.58
N GLU A 101 -1.77 24.82 17.27
CA GLU A 101 -2.89 25.46 16.57
C GLU A 101 -4.16 24.58 16.56
N LEU A 102 -4.04 23.24 16.61
CA LEU A 102 -5.17 22.33 16.80
C LEU A 102 -5.77 22.48 18.20
N SER A 103 -4.95 22.71 19.22
CA SER A 103 -5.45 23.03 20.57
C SER A 103 -6.22 24.35 20.59
N ASP A 104 -5.71 25.37 19.91
CA ASP A 104 -6.38 26.67 19.74
C ASP A 104 -7.70 26.55 18.95
N GLN A 105 -7.81 25.55 18.08
CA GLN A 105 -9.03 25.20 17.33
C GLN A 105 -10.01 24.31 18.14
N GLY A 106 -9.68 23.99 19.39
CA GLY A 106 -10.55 23.25 20.30
C GLY A 106 -10.43 21.73 20.23
N PHE A 107 -9.39 21.19 19.61
CA PHE A 107 -9.06 19.76 19.70
C PHE A 107 -8.38 19.50 21.05
N GLY A 108 -8.97 18.62 21.86
CA GLY A 108 -8.33 18.10 23.06
C GLY A 108 -7.15 17.18 22.71
N GLY A 109 -6.38 16.80 23.74
CA GLY A 109 -5.21 15.93 23.55
C GLY A 109 -5.57 14.61 22.87
N ASP A 110 -6.71 14.02 23.22
CA ASP A 110 -7.18 12.77 22.65
C ASP A 110 -7.52 12.90 21.16
N GLU A 111 -8.15 14.00 20.73
CA GLU A 111 -8.45 14.23 19.32
C GLU A 111 -7.19 14.54 18.49
N GLN A 112 -6.19 15.21 19.07
CA GLN A 112 -4.90 15.45 18.41
C GLN A 112 -4.12 14.14 18.19
N GLU A 113 -4.13 13.24 19.17
CA GLU A 113 -3.56 11.89 19.00
C GLU A 113 -4.32 11.07 17.95
N ALA A 114 -5.66 11.17 17.91
CA ALA A 114 -6.44 10.53 16.85
C ALA A 114 -6.07 11.05 15.45
N VAL A 115 -5.82 12.36 15.31
CA VAL A 115 -5.35 12.94 14.03
C VAL A 115 -3.96 12.44 13.65
N LYS A 116 -3.03 12.30 14.62
CA LYS A 116 -1.70 11.70 14.38
C LYS A 116 -1.81 10.26 13.91
N GLU A 117 -2.69 9.48 14.51
CA GLU A 117 -2.91 8.09 14.12
C GLU A 117 -3.51 7.99 12.71
N LEU A 118 -4.49 8.85 12.39
CA LEU A 118 -5.11 8.91 11.06
C LEU A 118 -4.13 9.37 9.96
N ALA A 119 -3.07 10.10 10.32
CA ALA A 119 -2.04 10.54 9.39
C ALA A 119 -1.04 9.42 9.02
N ARG A 120 -1.03 8.30 9.76
CA ARG A 120 -0.20 7.14 9.41
C ARG A 120 -0.73 6.46 8.16
N TYR A 121 0.18 6.00 7.33
CA TYR A 121 -0.17 5.18 6.19
C TYR A 121 -0.70 3.82 6.67
N LEU A 122 -1.93 3.50 6.29
CA LEU A 122 -2.50 2.17 6.46
C LEU A 122 -2.35 1.40 5.14
N PRO A 123 -1.71 0.22 5.14
CA PRO A 123 -1.55 -0.57 3.93
C PRO A 123 -2.90 -1.01 3.38
N ALA A 124 -3.01 -0.97 2.06
CA ALA A 124 -4.19 -1.44 1.36
C ALA A 124 -4.31 -2.97 1.54
N PRO A 125 -5.54 -3.53 1.50
CA PRO A 125 -5.74 -4.97 1.63
C PRO A 125 -4.88 -5.82 0.67
N THR A 126 -4.67 -5.34 -0.56
CA THR A 126 -3.83 -6.00 -1.56
C THR A 126 -2.34 -6.06 -1.17
N GLU A 127 -1.85 -5.07 -0.45
CA GLU A 127 -0.46 -5.04 0.04
C GLU A 127 -0.30 -6.04 1.17
N ILE A 128 -1.26 -6.08 2.09
CA ILE A 128 -1.30 -7.09 3.16
C ILE A 128 -1.37 -8.51 2.58
N MET A 129 -2.18 -8.73 1.55
CA MET A 129 -2.23 -10.02 0.84
C MET A 129 -0.88 -10.38 0.21
N THR A 130 -0.18 -9.41 -0.37
CA THR A 130 1.16 -9.62 -0.94
C THR A 130 2.17 -9.97 0.15
N TRP A 131 2.10 -9.32 1.31
CA TRP A 131 2.96 -9.64 2.45
C TRP A 131 2.72 -11.05 2.99
N ALA A 132 1.46 -11.47 3.04
CA ALA A 132 1.10 -12.84 3.39
C ALA A 132 1.68 -13.85 2.38
N ALA A 133 1.52 -13.59 1.07
CA ALA A 133 2.06 -14.46 0.01
C ALA A 133 3.59 -14.50 -0.03
N ARG A 134 4.26 -13.45 0.47
CA ARG A 134 5.73 -13.36 0.56
C ARG A 134 6.29 -13.73 1.92
N GLU A 135 5.52 -14.45 2.73
CA GLU A 135 5.95 -14.99 4.03
C GLU A 135 6.49 -13.91 4.99
N VAL A 136 6.04 -12.67 4.84
CA VAL A 136 6.49 -11.52 5.63
C VAL A 136 6.04 -11.63 7.09
N PHE A 137 4.90 -12.28 7.32
CA PHE A 137 4.31 -12.48 8.65
C PHE A 137 4.82 -13.74 9.36
N GLU A 138 5.58 -14.60 8.68
CA GLU A 138 6.09 -15.85 9.24
C GLU A 138 7.56 -15.67 9.66
N PRO A 139 7.88 -15.49 10.96
CA PRO A 139 9.21 -15.08 11.38
C PRO A 139 10.32 -16.06 10.98
N GLU A 140 10.04 -17.36 11.06
CA GLU A 140 10.99 -18.42 10.71
C GLU A 140 11.32 -18.39 9.20
N LEU A 141 10.31 -18.15 8.35
CA LEU A 141 10.48 -18.06 6.90
C LEU A 141 11.14 -16.74 6.49
N ARG A 142 10.75 -15.64 7.12
CA ARG A 142 11.36 -14.31 6.93
C ARG A 142 12.87 -14.32 7.21
N GLU A 143 13.29 -15.02 8.27
CA GLU A 143 14.70 -15.24 8.59
C GLU A 143 15.37 -16.18 7.58
N LYS A 144 14.75 -17.35 7.31
CA LYS A 144 15.27 -18.34 6.35
C LYS A 144 15.54 -17.74 4.98
N TYR A 145 14.62 -16.92 4.48
CA TYR A 145 14.72 -16.25 3.17
C TYR A 145 15.46 -14.92 3.23
N GLN A 146 15.87 -14.46 4.41
CA GLN A 146 16.62 -13.23 4.62
C GLN A 146 15.90 -12.01 4.03
N LEU A 147 14.59 -11.92 4.22
CA LEU A 147 13.76 -10.89 3.55
C LEU A 147 14.11 -9.47 4.02
N ASP A 148 14.62 -9.32 5.24
CA ASP A 148 15.09 -8.03 5.79
C ASP A 148 16.51 -7.64 5.35
N LYS A 149 17.17 -8.50 4.58
CA LYS A 149 18.57 -8.26 4.21
C LYS A 149 18.70 -6.98 3.40
N PHE A 150 19.82 -6.30 3.62
CA PHE A 150 20.18 -5.06 2.93
C PHE A 150 19.20 -3.89 3.15
N LEU A 151 18.32 -3.94 4.15
CA LEU A 151 17.45 -2.81 4.52
C LEU A 151 18.30 -1.57 4.85
N PRO A 152 18.26 -0.52 4.01
CA PRO A 152 19.08 0.67 4.25
C PRO A 152 18.35 1.61 5.23
N PRO A 153 19.05 2.24 6.18
CA PRO A 153 18.46 3.25 7.07
C PRO A 153 17.75 4.38 6.32
N GLU A 154 18.28 4.76 5.15
CA GLU A 154 17.71 5.80 4.29
C GLU A 154 16.32 5.42 3.76
N PHE A 155 16.06 4.13 3.51
CA PHE A 155 14.72 3.70 3.11
C PHE A 155 13.71 3.96 4.24
N LEU A 156 14.08 3.69 5.50
CA LEU A 156 13.20 3.97 6.64
C LEU A 156 12.97 5.48 6.80
N GLU A 157 14.00 6.30 6.59
CA GLU A 157 13.87 7.77 6.62
C GLU A 157 12.90 8.27 5.53
N TRP A 158 13.03 7.78 4.30
CA TRP A 158 12.14 8.16 3.21
C TRP A 158 10.71 7.61 3.39
N ALA A 159 10.57 6.39 3.90
CA ALA A 159 9.29 5.80 4.25
C ALA A 159 8.55 6.65 5.31
N GLU A 160 9.26 7.09 6.34
CA GLU A 160 8.70 7.94 7.39
C GLU A 160 8.24 9.30 6.85
N LYS A 161 9.01 9.92 5.93
CA LYS A 161 8.58 11.15 5.23
C LYS A 161 7.28 10.95 4.46
N VAL A 162 7.00 9.73 4.00
CA VAL A 162 5.73 9.38 3.34
C VAL A 162 4.71 8.72 4.29
N GLY A 163 4.92 8.80 5.60
CA GLY A 163 4.05 8.31 6.67
C GLY A 163 3.96 6.79 6.78
N ILE A 164 4.85 6.07 6.10
CA ILE A 164 5.04 4.63 6.23
C ILE A 164 6.07 4.42 7.34
N THR A 165 5.60 4.10 8.55
CA THR A 165 6.46 4.04 9.74
C THR A 165 6.56 2.63 10.32
N GLY A 166 7.64 2.38 11.07
CA GLY A 166 7.77 1.18 11.90
C GLY A 166 7.74 -0.13 11.09
N GLU A 167 6.88 -1.05 11.52
CA GLU A 167 6.78 -2.39 10.94
C GLU A 167 6.27 -2.39 9.49
N VAL A 168 5.37 -1.46 9.15
CA VAL A 168 4.83 -1.31 7.80
C VAL A 168 5.97 -1.08 6.78
N ALA A 169 6.92 -0.20 7.10
CA ALA A 169 8.08 0.04 6.25
C ALA A 169 8.93 -1.22 6.08
N LYS A 170 9.19 -1.94 7.18
CA LYS A 170 9.95 -3.20 7.14
C LYS A 170 9.23 -4.27 6.31
N ASN A 171 7.91 -4.31 6.32
CA ASN A 171 7.12 -5.28 5.54
C ASN A 171 7.13 -4.96 4.05
N TYR A 172 7.11 -3.69 3.68
CA TYR A 172 7.39 -3.28 2.29
C TYR A 172 8.77 -3.72 1.84
N TRP A 173 9.78 -3.55 2.68
CA TRP A 173 11.10 -4.07 2.35
C TRP A 173 11.08 -5.59 2.26
N ALA A 174 10.56 -6.32 3.24
CA ALA A 174 10.57 -7.78 3.18
C ALA A 174 9.85 -8.36 1.93
N SER A 175 8.87 -7.65 1.37
CA SER A 175 8.14 -8.08 0.17
C SER A 175 8.69 -7.55 -1.17
N HIS A 176 9.74 -6.70 -1.18
CA HIS A 176 10.21 -6.03 -2.40
C HIS A 176 10.96 -6.93 -3.39
N TRP A 177 11.35 -8.13 -2.96
CA TRP A 177 12.21 -9.01 -3.74
C TRP A 177 11.56 -9.50 -5.03
N VAL A 178 12.35 -9.48 -6.11
CA VAL A 178 11.98 -10.09 -7.38
C VAL A 178 12.29 -11.59 -7.31
N LEU A 179 11.26 -12.41 -7.47
CA LEU A 179 11.41 -13.86 -7.47
C LEU A 179 12.04 -14.35 -8.79
N PRO A 180 12.85 -15.42 -8.75
CA PRO A 180 13.32 -16.09 -9.95
C PRO A 180 12.18 -16.49 -10.89
N SER A 181 12.43 -16.45 -12.20
CA SER A 181 11.48 -17.02 -13.17
C SER A 181 11.31 -18.53 -12.97
N LEU A 182 10.17 -19.10 -13.36
CA LEU A 182 9.96 -20.55 -13.35
C LEU A 182 11.03 -21.31 -14.16
N THR A 183 11.52 -20.73 -15.26
CA THR A 183 12.60 -21.31 -16.06
C THR A 183 13.91 -21.38 -15.28
N ALA A 184 14.24 -20.35 -14.50
CA ALA A 184 15.44 -20.37 -13.66
C ALA A 184 15.35 -21.47 -12.59
N ILE A 185 14.19 -21.61 -11.94
CA ILE A 185 13.95 -22.66 -10.93
C ILE A 185 14.00 -24.05 -11.56
N GLN A 186 13.41 -24.22 -12.75
CA GLN A 186 13.48 -25.44 -13.52
C GLN A 186 14.93 -25.85 -13.81
N GLU A 187 15.78 -24.90 -14.19
CA GLU A 187 17.21 -25.17 -14.44
C GLU A 187 17.98 -25.52 -13.16
N LEU A 188 17.71 -24.84 -12.05
CA LEU A 188 18.29 -25.18 -10.75
C LEU A 188 17.90 -26.60 -10.31
N TRP A 189 16.65 -26.98 -10.50
CA TRP A 189 16.16 -28.33 -10.22
C TRP A 189 16.79 -29.38 -11.16
N ARG A 190 16.83 -29.11 -12.47
CA ARG A 190 17.46 -30.01 -13.47
C ARG A 190 18.94 -30.27 -13.18
N ARG A 191 19.63 -29.27 -12.63
CA ARG A 191 21.04 -29.36 -12.19
C ARG A 191 21.19 -29.99 -10.81
N GLN A 192 20.10 -30.45 -10.20
CA GLN A 192 20.07 -31.05 -8.87
C GLN A 192 20.62 -30.14 -7.77
N ILE A 193 20.49 -28.82 -7.96
CA ILE A 193 20.84 -27.80 -6.95
C ILE A 193 19.69 -27.63 -5.96
N LEU A 194 18.45 -27.72 -6.46
CA LEU A 194 17.24 -27.69 -5.66
C LEU A 194 16.58 -29.07 -5.58
N THR A 195 16.00 -29.37 -4.42
CA THR A 195 15.16 -30.54 -4.18
C THR A 195 13.73 -30.30 -4.67
N LYS A 196 12.86 -31.33 -4.64
CA LYS A 196 11.43 -31.13 -4.96
C LYS A 196 10.76 -30.25 -3.90
N GLU A 197 11.17 -30.41 -2.65
CA GLU A 197 10.67 -29.68 -1.50
C GLU A 197 11.02 -28.19 -1.62
N ASP A 198 12.22 -27.85 -2.10
CA ASP A 198 12.61 -26.46 -2.36
C ASP A 198 11.74 -25.82 -3.46
N VAL A 199 11.42 -26.58 -4.52
CA VAL A 199 10.55 -26.13 -5.62
C VAL A 199 9.11 -25.91 -5.12
N ASP A 200 8.60 -26.77 -4.24
CA ASP A 200 7.25 -26.60 -3.68
C ASP A 200 7.15 -25.40 -2.73
N ALA A 201 8.18 -25.18 -1.90
CA ALA A 201 8.29 -23.97 -1.10
C ALA A 201 8.29 -22.71 -1.98
N PHE A 202 9.02 -22.75 -3.11
CA PHE A 202 9.06 -21.64 -4.05
C PHE A 202 7.71 -21.37 -4.74
N TRP A 203 6.92 -22.40 -5.05
CA TRP A 203 5.57 -22.21 -5.59
C TRP A 203 4.63 -21.53 -4.61
N THR A 204 4.80 -21.76 -3.32
CA THR A 204 4.04 -21.03 -2.29
C THR A 204 4.41 -19.54 -2.30
N GLU A 205 5.70 -19.22 -2.37
CA GLU A 205 6.16 -17.82 -2.41
C GLU A 205 5.76 -17.08 -3.70
N LEU A 206 5.66 -17.80 -4.83
CA LEU A 206 5.11 -17.28 -6.09
C LEU A 206 3.58 -17.12 -6.08
N ASP A 207 2.90 -17.50 -5.01
CA ASP A 207 1.43 -17.59 -4.93
C ASP A 207 0.83 -18.45 -6.06
N MET A 208 1.51 -19.56 -6.40
CA MET A 208 1.06 -20.47 -7.44
C MET A 208 -0.05 -21.36 -6.92
N VAL A 209 -1.18 -21.39 -7.65
CA VAL A 209 -2.35 -22.19 -7.28
C VAL A 209 -1.99 -23.68 -7.12
N PRO A 210 -2.37 -24.35 -6.02
CA PRO A 210 -1.87 -25.71 -5.72
C PRO A 210 -2.17 -26.76 -6.79
N TRP A 211 -3.33 -26.67 -7.45
CA TRP A 211 -3.81 -27.74 -8.34
C TRP A 211 -2.98 -27.93 -9.61
N VAL A 212 -2.22 -26.93 -10.06
CA VAL A 212 -1.35 -27.04 -11.26
C VAL A 212 0.09 -27.44 -10.92
N ARG A 213 0.49 -27.40 -9.65
CA ARG A 213 1.89 -27.53 -9.23
C ARG A 213 2.53 -28.83 -9.71
N GLU A 214 1.86 -29.96 -9.50
CA GLU A 214 2.35 -31.28 -9.94
C GLU A 214 2.47 -31.39 -11.47
N ASP A 215 1.56 -30.75 -12.23
CA ASP A 215 1.63 -30.75 -13.69
C ASP A 215 2.76 -29.85 -14.22
N LEU A 216 2.94 -28.67 -13.61
CA LEU A 216 4.09 -27.80 -13.90
C LEU A 216 5.41 -28.50 -13.58
N PHE A 217 5.47 -29.29 -12.50
CA PHE A 217 6.66 -30.06 -12.16
C PHE A 217 7.05 -31.06 -13.26
N LYS A 218 6.08 -31.66 -13.95
CA LYS A 218 6.37 -32.61 -15.04
C LYS A 218 7.16 -31.94 -16.17
N LEU A 219 6.92 -30.64 -16.41
CA LEU A 219 7.65 -29.86 -17.40
C LEU A 219 9.14 -29.70 -17.04
N PHE A 220 9.51 -29.88 -15.77
CA PHE A 220 10.90 -29.76 -15.35
C PHE A 220 11.75 -30.89 -15.91
N ARG A 221 11.18 -32.06 -16.18
CA ARG A 221 11.92 -33.16 -16.79
C ARG A 221 12.20 -32.86 -18.26
N ALA A 222 13.43 -33.13 -18.69
CA ALA A 222 13.77 -33.06 -20.11
C ALA A 222 13.08 -34.20 -20.86
N VAL A 223 12.52 -33.89 -22.02
CA VAL A 223 12.03 -34.89 -22.97
C VAL A 223 13.19 -35.20 -23.93
N PRO A 224 13.52 -36.48 -24.21
CA PRO A 224 14.56 -36.84 -25.16
C PRO A 224 14.36 -36.12 -26.49
N THR A 225 15.43 -35.75 -27.19
CA THR A 225 15.31 -35.04 -28.47
C THR A 225 14.84 -35.97 -29.58
N ARG A 226 14.22 -35.45 -30.65
CA ARG A 226 13.81 -36.26 -31.81
C ARG A 226 14.98 -37.07 -32.40
N VAL A 227 16.20 -36.52 -32.39
CA VAL A 227 17.39 -37.22 -32.90
C VAL A 227 17.71 -38.44 -32.03
N ASP A 228 17.70 -38.27 -30.71
CA ASP A 228 17.99 -39.38 -29.78
C ASP A 228 16.89 -40.43 -29.79
N VAL A 229 15.62 -40.01 -29.86
CA VAL A 229 14.46 -40.91 -29.97
C VAL A 229 14.56 -41.80 -31.21
N ARG A 230 14.96 -41.24 -32.35
CA ARG A 230 15.21 -42.02 -33.56
C ARG A 230 16.33 -43.03 -33.40
N ARG A 231 17.43 -42.66 -32.72
CA ARG A 231 18.53 -43.58 -32.40
C ARG A 231 18.06 -44.70 -31.47
N PHE A 232 17.19 -44.40 -30.51
CA PHE A 232 16.61 -45.42 -29.63
C PHE A 232 15.77 -46.42 -30.44
N TRP A 233 14.96 -45.93 -31.38
CA TRP A 233 14.19 -46.78 -32.29
C TRP A 233 15.09 -47.63 -33.19
N ASP A 234 16.10 -47.03 -33.81
CA ASP A 234 17.08 -47.70 -34.68
C ASP A 234 17.81 -48.83 -33.95
N MET A 235 18.31 -48.54 -32.74
CA MET A 235 18.96 -49.52 -31.88
C MET A 235 18.00 -50.51 -31.20
N ARG A 236 16.70 -50.43 -31.48
CA ARG A 236 15.65 -51.27 -30.89
C ARG A 236 15.64 -51.26 -29.35
N THR A 237 16.06 -50.15 -28.73
CA THR A 237 16.02 -49.97 -27.27
C THR A 237 14.66 -49.48 -26.76
N ILE A 238 13.77 -49.07 -27.66
CA ILE A 238 12.37 -48.74 -27.38
C ILE A 238 11.46 -49.43 -28.40
N ASP A 239 10.20 -49.62 -28.02
CA ASP A 239 9.13 -50.12 -28.88
C ASP A 239 8.24 -48.97 -29.41
N GLU A 240 7.26 -49.29 -30.27
CA GLU A 240 6.40 -48.27 -30.90
C GLU A 240 5.51 -47.55 -29.88
N PRO A 241 4.92 -48.23 -28.87
CA PRO A 241 4.23 -47.56 -27.78
C PRO A 241 5.12 -46.51 -27.09
N ARG A 242 6.36 -46.87 -26.74
CA ARG A 242 7.28 -45.93 -26.10
C ARG A 242 7.69 -44.79 -27.05
N LEU A 243 7.88 -45.06 -28.33
CA LEU A 243 8.14 -44.03 -29.35
C LEU A 243 7.00 -43.00 -29.40
N ARG A 244 5.76 -43.48 -29.46
CA ARG A 244 4.55 -42.64 -29.44
C ARG A 244 4.45 -41.80 -28.18
N ASP A 245 4.72 -42.39 -27.02
CA ASP A 245 4.68 -41.68 -25.73
C ASP A 245 5.68 -40.54 -25.68
N ILE A 246 6.91 -40.74 -26.20
CA ILE A 246 7.91 -39.68 -26.22
C ILE A 246 7.51 -38.56 -27.19
N TYR A 247 6.98 -38.89 -28.38
CA TYR A 247 6.50 -37.86 -29.30
C TYR A 247 5.29 -37.08 -28.77
N LYS A 248 4.37 -37.72 -28.05
CA LYS A 248 3.32 -37.01 -27.31
C LYS A 248 3.89 -36.08 -26.25
N ALA A 249 4.90 -36.53 -25.50
CA ALA A 249 5.57 -35.70 -24.50
C ALA A 249 6.31 -34.50 -25.10
N GLN A 250 6.78 -34.60 -26.35
CA GLN A 250 7.32 -33.47 -27.12
C GLN A 250 6.24 -32.51 -27.63
N GLY A 251 4.97 -32.89 -27.55
CA GLY A 251 3.83 -32.08 -27.96
C GLY A 251 3.28 -32.39 -29.35
N TYR A 252 3.63 -33.54 -29.96
CA TYR A 252 2.98 -33.98 -31.20
C TYR A 252 1.67 -34.70 -30.92
N TRP A 253 0.64 -34.37 -31.70
CA TRP A 253 -0.72 -34.87 -31.52
C TRP A 253 -1.33 -35.25 -32.87
N GLU A 254 -2.36 -36.10 -32.84
CA GLU A 254 -3.20 -36.42 -34.01
C GLU A 254 -2.37 -36.80 -35.26
N GLU A 255 -2.61 -36.16 -36.40
CA GLU A 255 -1.93 -36.44 -37.67
C GLU A 255 -0.42 -36.25 -37.57
N ASP A 256 0.05 -35.19 -36.90
CA ASP A 256 1.49 -34.96 -36.70
C ASP A 256 2.14 -36.13 -35.97
N LEU A 257 1.48 -36.68 -34.94
CA LEU A 257 2.00 -37.83 -34.21
C LEU A 257 2.13 -39.06 -35.12
N GLU A 258 1.08 -39.36 -35.90
CA GLU A 258 1.08 -40.49 -36.82
C GLU A 258 2.18 -40.33 -37.90
N ASP A 259 2.32 -39.13 -38.47
CA ASP A 259 3.33 -38.81 -39.46
C ASP A 259 4.75 -38.93 -38.90
N TYR A 260 5.01 -38.43 -37.69
CA TYR A 260 6.32 -38.56 -37.06
C TYR A 260 6.67 -40.02 -36.73
N VAL A 261 5.71 -40.82 -36.27
CA VAL A 261 5.91 -42.25 -36.01
C VAL A 261 6.19 -42.98 -37.32
N MET A 262 5.37 -42.77 -38.35
CA MET A 262 5.55 -43.36 -39.67
C MET A 262 6.90 -42.98 -40.27
N TRP A 263 7.23 -41.69 -40.27
CA TRP A 263 8.50 -41.20 -40.80
C TRP A 263 9.70 -41.79 -40.06
N THR A 264 9.63 -41.94 -38.73
CA THR A 264 10.71 -42.54 -37.95
C THR A 264 10.96 -44.00 -38.34
N LYS A 265 9.89 -44.77 -38.53
CA LYS A 265 9.94 -46.17 -38.95
C LYS A 265 10.53 -46.28 -40.36
N VAL A 266 9.94 -45.56 -41.31
CA VAL A 266 10.36 -45.58 -42.71
C VAL A 266 11.79 -45.10 -42.86
N PHE A 267 12.19 -44.00 -42.20
CA PHE A 267 13.55 -43.46 -42.31
C PHE A 267 14.61 -44.48 -41.87
N VAL A 268 14.35 -45.20 -40.78
CA VAL A 268 15.30 -46.15 -40.21
C VAL A 268 15.40 -47.41 -41.06
N ASP A 269 14.28 -47.91 -41.59
CA ASP A 269 14.27 -49.11 -42.42
C ASP A 269 14.60 -48.80 -43.90
N PHE A 270 14.64 -47.51 -44.30
CA PHE A 270 14.89 -47.07 -45.69
C PHE A 270 16.15 -47.66 -46.34
N PRO A 271 17.31 -47.75 -45.66
CA PRO A 271 18.50 -48.37 -46.24
C PRO A 271 18.30 -49.84 -46.64
N ASP A 272 17.42 -50.57 -45.96
CA ASP A 272 17.11 -51.98 -46.24
C ASP A 272 16.00 -52.14 -47.30
N LEU A 273 15.30 -51.05 -47.65
CA LEU A 273 14.24 -51.01 -48.67
C LEU A 273 14.75 -50.68 -50.08
N MET A 274 16.03 -50.34 -50.23
CA MET A 274 16.72 -49.97 -51.48
C MET A 274 17.55 -51.14 -52.02
#